data_AF-A0A2V8Q8L1-F1
#
_entry.id   AF-A0A2V8Q8L1-F1
#
_cell.length_a   1.000
_cell.length_b   1.000
_cell.length_c   1.000
_cell.angle_alpha   90.00
_cell.angle_beta   90.00
_cell.angle_gamma   90.00
#
_symmetry.space_group_name_H-M   'P 1'
#
loop_
_entity.id
_entity.type
_entity.pdbx_description
1 polymer ?
#
loop_
_entity_poly.entity_id
_entity_poly.type
_entity_poly.pdbx_seq_one_letter_code
_entity_poly.pdbx_strand_id
1 'polypeptide(L)'
;NLTIKPKPLTIDGETAGDLEFIPDYGHVLVVIADVTPGSPADAAGLRGGDHVAAIGGQPATSSEQVVQYIRAHKTEPLPMDIDRRGQPLRVTVKIPPGEQIIGVHIGQKVPLVRVGPVPAARYAVDSNVRILRLTAKALGQVFQGKRSVRNTLSGPIGIARESSRVVSELGWAGIFTMLAFLSLNLGVFNLLPIPVLDGGAIFLLLIEGALAIVGLTISMRVRERIQQVGFVFVILLMVFVITNDILKQVSISRSGGGSNAPAASPAPATPGK
;
A
#
# COMPACT_ATOMS: atom_id res chain seq x y z
N ASN A 1 -29.53 -1.20 10.35
CA ASN A 1 -29.18 -0.01 9.54
C ASN A 1 -27.96 0.68 10.12
N LEU A 2 -26.76 0.25 9.73
CA LEU A 2 -25.51 0.95 10.06
C LEU A 2 -25.25 1.98 8.95
N THR A 3 -25.59 3.24 9.21
CA THR A 3 -25.29 4.35 8.30
C THR A 3 -23.83 4.73 8.47
N ILE A 4 -22.96 4.18 7.61
CA ILE A 4 -21.54 4.51 7.59
C ILE A 4 -21.38 5.93 7.03
N LYS A 5 -20.91 6.86 7.86
CA LYS A 5 -20.54 8.21 7.43
C LYS A 5 -19.00 8.27 7.32
N PRO A 6 -18.43 8.16 6.11
CA PRO A 6 -16.98 8.25 5.95
C PRO A 6 -16.49 9.62 6.43
N LYS A 7 -15.44 9.64 7.26
CA LYS A 7 -14.77 10.87 7.68
C LYS A 7 -13.55 11.13 6.79
N PRO A 8 -13.29 12.37 6.39
CA PRO A 8 -12.07 12.72 5.68
C PRO A 8 -10.87 12.61 6.63
N LEU A 9 -9.90 11.79 6.26
CA LEU A 9 -8.59 11.69 6.91
C LEU A 9 -7.55 12.27 5.94
N THR A 10 -6.89 13.34 6.36
CA THR A 10 -5.85 13.99 5.55
C THR A 10 -4.48 13.47 5.97
N ILE A 11 -3.78 12.79 5.06
CA ILE A 11 -2.41 12.30 5.27
C ILE A 11 -1.55 12.90 4.17
N ASP A 12 -0.48 13.61 4.53
CA ASP A 12 0.48 14.22 3.59
C ASP A 12 -0.16 15.17 2.55
N GLY A 13 -1.20 15.90 2.96
CA GLY A 13 -1.96 16.80 2.09
C GLY A 13 -2.99 16.12 1.19
N GLU A 14 -3.09 14.78 1.23
CA GLU A 14 -4.08 14.01 0.49
C GLU A 14 -5.24 13.60 1.39
N THR A 15 -6.49 13.85 0.98
CA THR A 15 -7.68 13.46 1.73
C THR A 15 -8.11 12.05 1.34
N ALA A 16 -7.77 11.06 2.17
CA ALA A 16 -8.33 9.72 2.12
C ALA A 16 -9.68 9.70 2.85
N GLY A 17 -10.71 9.07 2.26
CA GLY A 17 -11.94 8.83 3.00
C GLY A 17 -11.77 7.61 3.87
N ASP A 18 -11.61 7.80 5.18
CA ASP A 18 -11.62 6.73 6.15
C ASP A 18 -13.06 6.24 6.32
N LEU A 19 -13.26 4.93 6.19
CA LEU A 19 -14.56 4.32 6.35
C LEU A 19 -14.90 4.08 7.83
N GLU A 20 -14.01 4.41 8.77
CA GLU A 20 -14.13 4.09 10.22
C GLU A 20 -14.47 2.61 10.46
N PHE A 21 -14.20 1.77 9.45
CA PHE A 21 -14.43 0.34 9.45
C PHE A 21 -13.06 -0.32 9.48
N ILE A 22 -12.42 -0.23 10.64
CA ILE A 22 -11.36 -1.17 11.00
C ILE A 22 -12.10 -2.46 11.33
N PRO A 23 -11.92 -3.55 10.57
CA PRO A 23 -12.51 -4.82 10.96
C PRO A 23 -11.95 -5.16 12.34
N ASP A 24 -12.83 -5.25 13.34
CA ASP A 24 -12.45 -5.77 14.64
C ASP A 24 -12.27 -7.28 14.47
N TYR A 25 -11.02 -7.66 14.22
CA TYR A 25 -10.62 -9.06 14.09
C TYR A 25 -10.44 -9.73 15.48
N GLY A 26 -10.83 -9.07 16.58
CA GLY A 26 -10.49 -9.43 17.95
C GLY A 26 -9.07 -8.98 18.31
N HIS A 27 -8.45 -9.62 19.32
CA HIS A 27 -7.04 -9.40 19.67
C HIS A 27 -6.10 -9.98 18.61
N VAL A 28 -6.04 -9.38 17.44
CA VAL A 28 -5.01 -9.69 16.44
C VAL A 28 -3.73 -9.01 16.88
N LEU A 29 -2.72 -9.83 17.14
CA LEU A 29 -1.39 -9.34 17.52
C LEU A 29 -0.81 -8.55 16.34
N VAL A 30 -0.55 -7.26 16.59
CA VAL A 30 0.23 -6.41 15.71
C VAL A 30 1.69 -6.78 15.93
N VAL A 31 2.34 -7.35 14.92
CA VAL A 31 3.69 -7.89 15.05
C VAL A 31 4.64 -7.08 14.17
N ILE A 32 5.79 -6.72 14.71
CA ILE A 32 6.91 -6.25 13.90
C ILE A 32 7.44 -7.44 13.12
N ALA A 33 7.17 -7.50 11.82
CA ALA A 33 7.68 -8.53 10.93
C ALA A 33 9.19 -8.42 10.78
N ASP A 34 9.69 -7.22 10.50
CA ASP A 34 11.12 -6.96 10.37
C ASP A 34 11.46 -5.49 10.62
N VAL A 35 12.72 -5.20 10.96
CA VAL A 35 13.25 -3.87 11.21
C VAL A 35 14.41 -3.61 10.26
N THR A 36 14.35 -2.49 9.55
CA THR A 36 15.40 -2.09 8.61
C THR A 36 16.66 -1.70 9.39
N PRO A 37 17.84 -2.31 9.13
CA PRO A 37 19.06 -1.97 9.83
C PRO A 37 19.42 -0.48 9.70
N GLY A 38 19.90 0.14 10.78
CA GLY A 38 20.27 1.55 10.83
C GLY A 38 19.08 2.53 10.85
N SER A 39 17.84 2.03 10.91
CA SER A 39 16.65 2.87 10.99
C SER A 39 16.39 3.43 12.41
N PRO A 40 15.51 4.44 12.55
CA PRO A 40 15.08 4.93 13.86
C PRO A 40 14.53 3.84 14.79
N ALA A 41 13.85 2.84 14.24
CA ALA A 41 13.35 1.70 15.00
C ALA A 41 14.45 0.75 15.46
N ASP A 42 15.47 0.53 14.62
CA ASP A 42 16.65 -0.27 14.98
C ASP A 42 17.45 0.42 16.10
N ALA A 43 17.65 1.74 15.99
CA ALA A 43 18.28 2.56 17.03
C ALA A 43 17.49 2.57 18.35
N ALA A 44 16.16 2.48 18.27
CA ALA A 44 15.29 2.33 19.44
C ALA A 44 15.28 0.91 20.02
N GLY A 45 15.92 -0.05 19.34
CA GLY A 45 16.06 -1.43 19.79
C GLY A 45 14.84 -2.31 19.50
N LEU A 46 13.97 -1.92 18.57
CA LEU A 46 12.88 -2.77 18.05
C LEU A 46 13.46 -3.94 17.26
N ARG A 47 12.77 -5.08 17.28
CA ARG A 47 13.21 -6.31 16.61
C ARG A 47 12.05 -7.00 15.91
N GLY A 48 12.37 -7.76 14.86
CA GLY A 48 11.45 -8.73 14.28
C GLY A 48 10.91 -9.69 15.35
N GLY A 49 9.60 -9.86 15.37
CA GLY A 49 8.86 -10.67 16.35
C GLY A 49 8.33 -9.90 17.56
N ASP A 50 8.61 -8.60 17.70
CA ASP A 50 8.01 -7.80 18.78
C ASP A 50 6.50 -7.61 18.55
N HIS A 51 5.70 -7.80 19.59
CA HIS A 51 4.26 -7.54 19.54
C HIS A 51 3.99 -6.11 20.02
N VAL A 52 3.37 -5.29 19.19
CA VAL A 52 2.99 -3.93 19.58
C VAL A 52 1.66 -4.00 20.33
N ALA A 53 1.67 -3.70 21.62
CA ALA A 53 0.48 -3.68 22.47
C ALA A 53 -0.19 -2.29 22.47
N ALA A 54 0.61 -1.23 22.48
CA ALA A 54 0.12 0.14 22.40
C ALA A 54 1.12 1.07 21.71
N ILE A 55 0.61 2.15 21.11
CA ILE A 55 1.41 3.24 20.56
C ILE A 55 0.80 4.57 21.03
N GLY A 56 1.63 5.46 21.58
CA GLY A 56 1.14 6.75 22.09
C GLY A 56 0.17 6.63 23.28
N GLY A 57 0.18 5.50 23.99
CA GLY A 57 -0.81 5.18 25.01
C GLY A 57 -2.17 4.70 24.48
N GLN A 58 -2.34 4.56 23.16
CA GLN A 58 -3.52 3.95 22.55
C GLN A 58 -3.28 2.46 22.25
N PRO A 59 -4.24 1.56 22.53
CA PRO A 59 -4.14 0.15 22.17
C PRO A 59 -3.92 -0.04 20.67
N ALA A 60 -2.94 -0.87 20.32
CA ALA A 60 -2.65 -1.23 18.93
C ALA A 60 -3.59 -2.38 18.50
N THR A 61 -4.72 -2.02 17.89
CA THR A 61 -5.74 -3.01 17.47
C THR A 61 -5.56 -3.48 16.02
N SER A 62 -4.84 -2.71 15.20
CA SER A 62 -4.53 -3.07 13.81
C SER A 62 -3.18 -2.53 13.37
N SER A 63 -2.52 -3.19 12.40
CA SER A 63 -1.27 -2.68 11.81
C SER A 63 -1.52 -1.37 11.08
N GLU A 64 -2.66 -1.21 10.40
CA GLU A 64 -3.04 0.04 9.75
C GLU A 64 -3.18 1.18 10.74
N GLN A 65 -3.80 0.93 11.91
CA GLN A 65 -3.92 1.94 12.97
C GLN A 65 -2.53 2.38 13.46
N VAL A 66 -1.63 1.43 13.71
CA VAL A 66 -0.26 1.75 14.15
C VAL A 66 0.50 2.53 13.06
N VAL A 67 0.39 2.11 11.79
CA VAL A 67 1.02 2.82 10.66
C VAL A 67 0.46 4.23 10.50
N GLN A 68 -0.86 4.41 10.61
CA GLN A 68 -1.49 5.74 10.56
C GLN A 68 -1.04 6.63 11.72
N TYR A 69 -0.96 6.08 12.94
CA TYR A 69 -0.48 6.82 14.10
C TYR A 69 0.96 7.32 13.90
N ILE A 70 1.86 6.45 13.46
CA ILE A 70 3.26 6.80 13.16
C ILE A 70 3.32 7.91 12.10
N ARG A 71 2.50 7.80 11.04
CA ARG A 71 2.45 8.80 9.97
C ARG A 71 1.86 10.14 10.40
N ALA A 72 0.99 10.17 11.40
CA ALA A 72 0.43 11.40 11.94
C ALA A 72 1.40 12.13 12.87
N HIS A 73 2.34 11.41 13.51
CA HIS A 73 3.25 11.93 14.53
C HIS A 73 4.71 11.82 14.08
N LYS A 74 5.06 12.47 12.96
CA LYS A 74 6.37 12.35 12.30
C LYS A 74 7.53 13.08 13.00
N THR A 75 7.25 13.96 13.95
CA THR A 75 8.25 14.86 14.55
C THR A 75 8.42 14.68 16.06
N GLU A 76 7.64 13.78 16.66
CA GLU A 76 7.61 13.58 18.10
C GLU A 76 8.18 12.21 18.47
N PRO A 77 8.80 12.05 19.64
CA PRO A 77 9.15 10.74 20.16
C PRO A 77 7.89 9.87 20.27
N LEU A 78 7.93 8.69 19.68
CA LEU A 78 6.82 7.74 19.65
C LEU A 78 7.01 6.68 20.74
N PRO A 79 6.34 6.79 21.90
CA PRO A 79 6.34 5.72 22.87
C PRO A 79 5.52 4.55 22.34
N MET A 80 6.13 3.37 22.36
CA MET A 80 5.52 2.09 22.01
C MET A 80 5.64 1.16 23.20
N ASP A 81 4.53 0.57 23.60
CA ASP A 81 4.51 -0.54 24.54
C ASP A 81 4.50 -1.83 23.72
N ILE A 82 5.56 -2.61 23.85
CA ILE A 82 5.75 -3.87 23.13
C ILE A 82 5.80 -5.04 24.10
N ASP A 83 5.45 -6.22 23.62
CA ASP A 83 5.72 -7.50 24.27
C ASP A 83 6.77 -8.25 23.44
N ARG A 84 7.93 -8.50 24.06
CA ARG A 84 9.00 -9.32 23.50
C ARG A 84 9.07 -10.63 24.27
N ARG A 85 8.58 -11.71 23.65
CA ARG A 85 8.63 -13.08 24.22
C ARG A 85 7.98 -13.19 25.61
N GLY A 86 6.88 -12.49 25.85
CA GLY A 86 6.15 -12.46 27.12
C GLY A 86 6.66 -11.40 28.11
N GLN A 87 7.63 -10.56 27.72
CA GLN A 87 8.13 -9.47 28.55
C GLN A 87 7.59 -8.13 28.03
N PRO A 88 6.84 -7.36 28.85
CA PRO A 88 6.43 -6.01 28.47
C PRO A 88 7.64 -5.06 28.51
N LEU A 89 7.94 -4.41 27.40
CA LEU A 89 8.97 -3.38 27.28
C LEU A 89 8.32 -2.10 26.75
N ARG A 90 8.80 -0.96 27.25
CA ARG A 90 8.47 0.35 26.70
C ARG A 90 9.64 0.87 25.90
N VAL A 91 9.43 1.09 24.61
CA VAL A 91 10.43 1.60 23.67
C VAL A 91 9.99 2.98 23.19
N THR A 92 10.92 3.91 23.01
CA THR A 92 10.60 5.22 22.44
C THR A 92 11.38 5.41 21.16
N VAL A 93 10.67 5.45 20.03
CA VAL A 93 11.27 5.68 18.71
C VAL A 93 11.37 7.17 18.46
N LYS A 94 12.58 7.69 18.25
CA LYS A 94 12.81 9.11 17.91
C LYS A 94 12.97 9.24 16.41
N ILE A 95 12.12 10.02 15.75
CA ILE A 95 12.19 10.25 14.30
C ILE A 95 13.15 11.42 14.03
N PRO A 96 14.26 11.22 13.30
CA PRO A 96 15.16 12.29 12.92
C PRO A 96 14.49 13.33 12.01
N PRO A 97 14.87 14.62 12.10
CA PRO A 97 14.38 15.65 11.18
C PRO A 97 14.67 15.30 9.72
N GLY A 98 13.62 15.23 8.89
CA GLY A 98 13.71 14.91 7.46
C GLY A 98 13.41 13.44 7.11
N GLU A 99 13.31 12.56 8.12
CA GLU A 99 12.90 11.18 7.93
C GLU A 99 11.39 11.03 8.15
N GLN A 100 10.68 10.35 7.24
CA GLN A 100 9.21 10.18 7.32
C GLN A 100 8.77 8.77 7.69
N ILE A 101 9.73 7.87 7.90
CA ILE A 101 9.51 6.46 8.19
C ILE A 101 10.41 6.04 9.34
N ILE A 102 9.91 5.16 10.21
CA ILE A 102 10.68 4.60 11.33
C ILE A 102 11.47 3.34 10.95
N GLY A 103 11.27 2.78 9.75
CA GLY A 103 11.97 1.59 9.27
C GLY A 103 11.42 0.25 9.79
N VAL A 104 10.15 0.19 10.18
CA VAL A 104 9.49 -1.05 10.66
C VAL A 104 8.55 -1.61 9.59
N HIS A 105 8.62 -2.92 9.37
CA HIS A 105 7.59 -3.66 8.66
C HIS A 105 6.63 -4.25 9.69
N ILE A 106 5.39 -3.79 9.72
CA ILE A 106 4.36 -4.26 10.65
C ILE A 106 3.47 -5.26 9.90
N GLY A 107 3.41 -6.49 10.41
CA GLY A 107 2.50 -7.54 9.97
C GLY A 107 1.35 -7.74 10.97
N GLN A 108 0.32 -8.46 10.54
CA GLN A 108 -0.77 -8.92 11.40
C GLN A 108 -0.85 -10.43 11.33
N LYS A 109 -0.89 -11.08 12.49
CA LYS A 109 -1.12 -12.52 12.57
C LYS A 109 -2.62 -12.78 12.56
N VAL A 110 -3.22 -12.80 11.37
CA VAL A 110 -4.66 -13.05 11.21
C VAL A 110 -4.95 -14.54 11.48
N PRO A 111 -5.80 -14.89 12.46
CA PRO A 111 -6.13 -16.29 12.73
C PRO A 111 -6.92 -16.89 11.55
N LEU A 112 -6.46 -18.03 11.04
CA LEU A 112 -7.15 -18.77 9.98
C LEU A 112 -8.32 -19.55 10.58
N VAL A 113 -9.54 -19.20 10.21
CA VAL A 113 -10.76 -19.93 10.60
C VAL A 113 -11.19 -20.84 9.46
N ARG A 114 -11.47 -22.12 9.76
CA ARG A 114 -12.06 -23.04 8.79
C ARG A 114 -13.53 -22.69 8.57
N VAL A 115 -13.90 -22.48 7.31
CA VAL A 115 -15.27 -22.21 6.88
C VAL A 115 -15.74 -23.28 5.90
N GLY A 116 -17.04 -23.60 5.92
CA GLY A 116 -17.65 -24.50 4.94
C GLY A 116 -17.73 -23.86 3.53
N PRO A 117 -18.08 -24.63 2.49
CA PRO A 117 -18.05 -24.17 1.10
C PRO A 117 -19.01 -23.00 0.82
N VAL A 118 -20.21 -23.01 1.42
CA VAL A 118 -21.21 -21.95 1.23
C VAL A 118 -20.79 -20.64 1.90
N PRO A 119 -20.39 -20.62 3.19
CA PRO A 119 -19.80 -19.42 3.80
C PRO A 119 -18.56 -18.92 3.06
N ALA A 120 -17.69 -19.82 2.58
CA ALA A 120 -16.50 -19.45 1.81
C ALA A 120 -16.85 -18.72 0.50
N ALA A 121 -17.85 -19.21 -0.25
CA ALA A 121 -18.31 -18.57 -1.49
C ALA A 121 -18.88 -17.18 -1.23
N ARG A 122 -19.71 -17.03 -0.18
CA ARG A 122 -20.23 -15.71 0.24
C ARG A 122 -19.09 -14.75 0.62
N TYR A 123 -18.18 -15.22 1.47
CA TYR A 123 -17.00 -14.44 1.86
C TYR A 123 -16.18 -14.00 0.64
N ALA A 124 -15.98 -14.89 -0.35
CA ALA A 124 -15.27 -14.56 -1.58
C ALA A 124 -15.99 -13.45 -2.37
N VAL A 125 -17.31 -13.54 -2.55
CA VAL A 125 -18.09 -12.50 -3.25
C VAL A 125 -18.02 -11.18 -2.49
N ASP A 126 -18.29 -11.19 -1.19
CA ASP A 126 -18.27 -9.99 -0.35
C ASP A 126 -16.90 -9.31 -0.36
N SER A 127 -15.82 -10.11 -0.28
CA SER A 127 -14.45 -9.62 -0.33
C SER A 127 -14.12 -8.99 -1.68
N ASN A 128 -14.48 -9.63 -2.80
CA ASN A 128 -14.26 -9.08 -4.13
C ASN A 128 -15.07 -7.79 -4.35
N VAL A 129 -16.34 -7.74 -3.94
CA VAL A 129 -17.17 -6.52 -4.02
C VAL A 129 -16.59 -5.41 -3.16
N ARG A 130 -16.09 -5.72 -1.97
CA ARG A 130 -15.41 -4.74 -1.10
C ARG A 130 -14.17 -4.17 -1.78
N ILE A 131 -13.28 -5.02 -2.29
CA ILE A 131 -12.06 -4.58 -2.99
C ILE A 131 -12.45 -3.73 -4.20
N LEU A 132 -13.42 -4.17 -5.00
CA LEU A 132 -13.91 -3.44 -6.18
C LEU A 132 -14.39 -2.03 -5.82
N ARG A 133 -15.19 -1.88 -4.76
CA ARG A 133 -15.66 -0.56 -4.28
C ARG A 133 -14.51 0.33 -3.83
N LEU A 134 -13.52 -0.23 -3.11
CA LEU A 134 -12.34 0.50 -2.67
C LEU A 134 -11.49 0.95 -3.85
N THR A 135 -11.24 0.07 -4.82
CA THR A 135 -10.51 0.39 -6.05
C THR A 135 -11.24 1.48 -6.85
N ALA A 136 -12.55 1.36 -7.03
CA ALA A 136 -13.36 2.37 -7.71
C ALA A 136 -13.31 3.75 -7.01
N LYS A 137 -13.41 3.76 -5.67
CA LYS A 137 -13.28 5.00 -4.87
C LYS A 137 -11.89 5.61 -5.02
N ALA A 138 -10.84 4.81 -4.90
CA ALA A 138 -9.46 5.27 -5.05
C ALA A 138 -9.20 5.86 -6.44
N LEU A 139 -9.68 5.17 -7.49
CA LEU A 139 -9.58 5.64 -8.86
C LEU A 139 -10.36 6.95 -9.07
N GLY A 140 -11.57 7.06 -8.51
CA GLY A 140 -12.35 8.29 -8.52
C GLY A 140 -11.64 9.46 -7.83
N GLN A 141 -10.93 9.22 -6.73
CA GLN A 141 -10.12 10.24 -6.04
C GLN A 141 -8.94 10.72 -6.90
N VAL A 142 -8.33 9.81 -7.66
CA VAL A 142 -7.26 10.15 -8.61
C VAL A 142 -7.79 11.04 -9.73
N PHE A 143 -8.92 10.70 -10.33
CA PHE A 143 -9.56 11.54 -11.36
C PHE A 143 -10.00 12.91 -10.83
N GLN A 144 -10.35 13.01 -9.55
CA GLN A 144 -10.70 14.28 -8.89
C GLN A 144 -9.46 15.08 -8.44
N GLY A 145 -8.23 14.59 -8.67
CA GLY A 145 -7.00 15.24 -8.23
C GLY A 145 -6.78 15.22 -6.71
N LYS A 146 -7.59 14.49 -5.94
CA LYS A 146 -7.48 14.38 -4.47
C LYS A 146 -6.39 13.41 -4.02
N ARG A 147 -5.86 12.63 -4.96
CA ARG A 147 -4.84 11.61 -4.72
C ARG A 147 -3.86 11.59 -5.87
N SER A 148 -2.56 11.60 -5.56
CA SER A 148 -1.52 11.57 -6.59
C SER A 148 -1.49 10.21 -7.31
N VAL A 149 -1.53 10.25 -8.65
CA VAL A 149 -1.31 9.08 -9.52
C VAL A 149 0.02 8.42 -9.17
N ARG A 150 1.05 9.24 -8.90
CA ARG A 150 2.41 8.80 -8.58
C ARG A 150 2.44 7.93 -7.33
N ASN A 151 1.61 8.22 -6.33
CA ASN A 151 1.58 7.51 -5.05
C ASN A 151 0.62 6.32 -5.05
N THR A 152 -0.30 6.26 -6.02
CA THR A 152 -1.37 5.26 -6.07
C THR A 152 -1.05 4.08 -6.96
N LEU A 153 -0.30 4.30 -8.04
CA LEU A 153 0.11 3.24 -8.95
C LEU A 153 1.45 2.62 -8.51
N SER A 154 1.41 1.32 -8.25
CA SER A 154 2.60 0.49 -8.05
C SER A 154 3.12 -0.02 -9.39
N GLY A 155 4.43 0.08 -9.63
CA GLY A 155 5.05 -0.52 -10.81
C GLY A 155 5.45 -1.98 -10.60
N PRO A 156 6.07 -2.61 -11.62
CA PRO A 156 6.43 -4.02 -11.58
C PRO A 156 7.37 -4.40 -10.44
N ILE A 157 8.34 -3.54 -10.09
CA ILE A 157 9.30 -3.78 -9.00
C ILE A 157 8.59 -3.66 -7.65
N GLY A 158 7.72 -2.65 -7.50
CA GLY A 158 6.86 -2.53 -6.32
C GLY A 158 5.99 -3.77 -6.10
N ILE A 159 5.35 -4.29 -7.15
CA ILE A 159 4.54 -5.51 -7.10
C ILE A 159 5.40 -6.73 -6.73
N ALA A 160 6.60 -6.87 -7.31
CA ALA A 160 7.50 -7.98 -7.01
C ALA A 160 7.96 -7.97 -5.54
N ARG A 161 8.27 -6.79 -5.00
CA ARG A 161 8.64 -6.63 -3.59
C ARG A 161 7.48 -6.96 -2.65
N GLU A 162 6.29 -6.45 -2.94
CA GLU A 162 5.10 -6.75 -2.13
C GLU A 162 4.73 -8.22 -2.21
N SER A 163 4.90 -8.84 -3.39
CA SER A 163 4.71 -10.28 -3.56
C SER A 163 5.68 -11.08 -2.69
N SER A 164 6.97 -10.72 -2.68
CA SER A 164 7.97 -11.35 -1.81
C SER A 164 7.59 -11.24 -0.33
N ARG A 165 7.14 -10.06 0.09
CA ARG A 165 6.68 -9.81 1.46
C ARG A 165 5.46 -10.66 1.82
N VAL A 166 4.46 -10.72 0.96
CA VAL A 166 3.25 -11.50 1.21
C VAL A 166 3.56 -13.00 1.25
N VAL A 167 4.49 -13.48 0.44
CA VAL A 167 4.95 -14.88 0.49
C VAL A 167 5.69 -15.16 1.81
N SER A 168 6.56 -14.27 2.27
CA SER A 168 7.32 -14.48 3.51
C SER A 168 6.44 -14.41 4.76
N GLU A 169 5.40 -13.58 4.77
CA GLU A 169 4.50 -13.40 5.92
C GLU A 169 3.35 -14.42 5.95
N LEU A 170 2.76 -14.77 4.80
CA LEU A 170 1.50 -15.53 4.70
C LEU A 170 1.62 -16.84 3.90
N GLY A 171 2.79 -17.15 3.33
CA GLY A 171 3.02 -18.37 2.54
C GLY A 171 2.05 -18.53 1.37
N TRP A 172 1.55 -19.75 1.16
CA TRP A 172 0.60 -20.06 0.09
C TRP A 172 -0.70 -19.26 0.16
N ALA A 173 -1.23 -19.02 1.38
CA ALA A 173 -2.44 -18.22 1.55
C ALA A 173 -2.23 -16.77 1.09
N GLY A 174 -1.02 -16.23 1.33
CA GLY A 174 -0.59 -14.94 0.82
C GLY A 174 -0.57 -14.88 -0.71
N ILE A 175 0.03 -15.89 -1.35
CA ILE A 175 0.12 -15.97 -2.82
C ILE A 175 -1.27 -15.93 -3.45
N PHE A 176 -2.21 -16.76 -2.99
CA PHE A 176 -3.57 -16.77 -3.53
C PHE A 176 -4.30 -15.44 -3.29
N THR A 177 -4.09 -14.81 -2.14
CA THR A 177 -4.68 -13.50 -1.84
C THR A 177 -4.12 -12.42 -2.76
N MET A 178 -2.81 -12.42 -3.00
CA MET A 178 -2.16 -11.47 -3.92
C MET A 178 -2.62 -11.71 -5.36
N LEU A 179 -2.66 -12.95 -5.83
CA LEU A 179 -3.14 -13.29 -7.17
C LEU A 179 -4.60 -12.86 -7.36
N ALA A 180 -5.46 -13.09 -6.38
CA ALA A 180 -6.85 -12.65 -6.41
C ALA A 180 -6.94 -11.11 -6.49
N PHE A 181 -6.17 -10.40 -5.67
CA PHE A 181 -6.12 -8.93 -5.67
C PHE A 181 -5.62 -8.37 -7.00
N LEU A 182 -4.52 -8.90 -7.55
CA LEU A 182 -3.97 -8.48 -8.84
C LEU A 182 -4.93 -8.80 -9.99
N SER A 183 -5.54 -9.99 -9.99
CA SER A 183 -6.52 -10.40 -11.01
C SER A 183 -7.74 -9.49 -11.02
N LEU A 184 -8.30 -9.20 -9.85
CA LEU A 184 -9.45 -8.30 -9.75
C LEU A 184 -9.10 -6.89 -10.23
N ASN A 185 -7.95 -6.34 -9.80
CA ASN A 185 -7.53 -5.01 -10.23
C ASN A 185 -7.24 -4.95 -11.74
N LEU A 186 -6.61 -5.98 -12.32
CA LEU A 186 -6.42 -6.06 -13.77
C LEU A 186 -7.77 -6.07 -14.50
N GLY A 187 -8.76 -6.79 -13.99
CA GLY A 187 -10.13 -6.76 -14.50
C GLY A 187 -10.76 -5.37 -14.44
N VAL A 188 -10.59 -4.65 -13.31
CA VAL A 188 -11.08 -3.27 -13.16
C VAL A 188 -10.40 -2.32 -14.15
N PHE A 189 -9.07 -2.38 -14.29
CA PHE A 189 -8.33 -1.55 -15.22
C PHE A 189 -8.70 -1.87 -16.68
N ASN A 190 -8.88 -3.14 -17.03
CA ASN A 190 -9.30 -3.55 -18.36
C ASN A 190 -10.72 -3.06 -18.70
N LEU A 191 -11.59 -2.84 -17.71
CA LEU A 191 -12.94 -2.31 -17.93
C LEU A 191 -12.97 -0.78 -18.13
N LEU A 192 -11.86 -0.08 -17.92
CA LEU A 192 -11.81 1.36 -18.17
C LEU A 192 -12.02 1.67 -19.66
N PRO A 193 -12.64 2.83 -19.99
CA PRO A 193 -12.88 3.25 -21.38
C PRO A 193 -11.59 3.78 -22.03
N ILE A 194 -10.53 2.98 -21.99
CA ILE A 194 -9.22 3.28 -22.57
C ILE A 194 -9.10 2.45 -23.85
N PRO A 195 -8.83 3.06 -25.02
CA PRO A 195 -8.68 2.30 -26.25
C PRO A 195 -7.55 1.27 -26.13
N VAL A 196 -7.66 0.16 -26.87
CA VAL A 196 -6.81 -1.06 -26.78
C VAL A 196 -7.19 -2.02 -25.65
N LEU A 197 -7.79 -1.55 -24.57
CA LEU A 197 -8.36 -2.42 -23.52
C LEU A 197 -9.78 -2.88 -23.89
N ASP A 198 -10.23 -3.96 -23.24
CA ASP A 198 -11.57 -4.54 -23.44
C ASP A 198 -12.69 -3.52 -23.17
N GLY A 199 -12.55 -2.72 -22.12
CA GLY A 199 -13.45 -1.64 -21.76
C GLY A 199 -13.49 -0.52 -22.80
N GLY A 200 -12.39 -0.28 -23.52
CA GLY A 200 -12.36 0.63 -24.66
C GLY A 200 -13.21 0.12 -25.83
N ALA A 201 -13.15 -1.18 -26.12
CA ALA A 201 -13.99 -1.79 -27.15
C ALA A 201 -15.47 -1.75 -26.74
N ILE A 202 -15.79 -2.10 -25.50
CA ILE A 202 -17.16 -1.98 -24.95
C ILE A 202 -17.65 -0.54 -25.05
N PHE A 203 -16.83 0.43 -24.67
CA PHE A 203 -17.19 1.84 -24.73
C PHE A 203 -17.45 2.31 -26.17
N LEU A 204 -16.61 1.91 -27.12
CA LEU A 204 -16.83 2.21 -28.54
C LEU A 204 -18.11 1.57 -29.08
N LEU A 205 -18.44 0.34 -28.67
CA LEU A 205 -19.70 -0.31 -29.03
C LEU A 205 -20.91 0.42 -28.43
N LEU A 206 -20.80 0.92 -27.20
CA LEU A 206 -21.86 1.74 -26.59
C LEU A 206 -22.06 3.05 -27.36
N ILE A 207 -20.97 3.72 -27.74
CA ILE A 207 -21.03 4.93 -28.58
C ILE A 207 -21.65 4.60 -29.94
N GLU A 208 -21.17 3.56 -30.62
CA GLU A 208 -21.70 3.15 -31.92
C GLU A 208 -23.19 2.78 -31.84
N GLY A 209 -23.61 2.06 -30.81
CA GLY A 209 -25.02 1.77 -30.54
C GLY A 209 -25.85 3.04 -30.35
N ALA A 210 -25.32 4.04 -29.65
CA ALA A 210 -25.99 5.33 -29.49
C ALA A 210 -26.07 6.13 -30.81
N LEU A 211 -25.00 6.14 -31.62
CA LEU A 211 -25.00 6.78 -32.94
C LEU A 211 -25.92 6.07 -33.93
N ALA A 212 -26.06 4.75 -33.83
CA ALA A 212 -26.94 3.97 -34.70
C ALA A 212 -28.42 4.37 -34.53
N ILE A 213 -28.83 4.87 -33.35
CA ILE A 213 -30.18 5.40 -33.11
C ILE A 213 -30.48 6.58 -34.05
N VAL A 214 -29.46 7.38 -34.40
CA VAL A 214 -29.56 8.50 -35.35
C VAL A 214 -29.06 8.15 -36.76
N GLY A 215 -28.84 6.87 -37.06
CA GLY A 215 -28.41 6.39 -38.37
C GLY A 215 -26.93 6.63 -38.69
N LEU A 216 -26.11 6.93 -37.68
CA LEU A 216 -24.67 7.18 -37.84
C LEU A 216 -23.85 5.95 -37.40
N THR A 217 -22.70 5.74 -38.03
CA THR A 217 -21.76 4.66 -37.69
C THR A 217 -20.33 5.18 -37.62
N ILE A 218 -19.51 4.59 -36.75
CA ILE A 218 -18.10 4.95 -36.67
C ILE A 218 -17.34 4.27 -37.82
N SER A 219 -16.71 5.06 -38.69
CA SER A 219 -15.88 4.49 -39.77
C SER A 219 -14.69 3.70 -39.21
N MET A 220 -14.27 2.64 -39.93
CA MET A 220 -13.12 1.83 -39.53
C MET A 220 -11.84 2.65 -39.33
N ARG A 221 -11.59 3.64 -40.19
CA ARG A 221 -10.42 4.54 -40.07
C ARG A 221 -10.42 5.32 -38.75
N VAL A 222 -11.58 5.74 -38.28
CA VAL A 222 -11.71 6.45 -36.98
C VAL A 222 -11.45 5.49 -35.83
N ARG A 223 -12.01 4.28 -35.89
CA ARG A 223 -11.76 3.23 -34.88
C ARG A 223 -10.28 2.87 -34.78
N GLU A 224 -9.62 2.65 -35.90
CA GLU A 224 -8.17 2.38 -35.98
C GLU A 224 -7.34 3.52 -35.38
N ARG A 225 -7.66 4.77 -35.71
CA ARG A 225 -6.97 5.94 -35.13
C ARG A 225 -7.18 6.03 -33.62
N ILE A 226 -8.40 5.81 -33.12
CA ILE A 226 -8.68 5.81 -31.68
C ILE A 226 -7.87 4.72 -30.98
N GLN A 227 -7.79 3.52 -31.56
CA GLN A 227 -6.98 2.42 -31.03
C GLN A 227 -5.48 2.74 -31.04
N GLN A 228 -4.95 3.27 -32.14
CA GLN A 228 -3.53 3.67 -32.25
C GLN A 228 -3.16 4.75 -31.24
N VAL A 229 -4.01 5.77 -31.10
CA VAL A 229 -3.80 6.83 -30.11
C VAL A 229 -3.83 6.25 -28.69
N GLY A 230 -4.82 5.41 -28.36
CA GLY A 230 -4.86 4.74 -27.06
C GLY A 230 -3.66 3.85 -26.81
N PHE A 231 -3.18 3.11 -27.82
CA PHE A 231 -1.98 2.29 -27.72
C PHE A 231 -0.76 3.10 -27.32
N VAL A 232 -0.52 4.23 -27.98
CA VAL A 232 0.58 5.14 -27.66
C VAL A 232 0.43 5.68 -26.23
N PHE A 233 -0.78 6.08 -25.82
CA PHE A 233 -1.03 6.53 -24.45
C PHE A 233 -0.75 5.44 -23.41
N VAL A 234 -1.14 4.18 -23.67
CA VAL A 234 -0.86 3.05 -22.77
C VAL A 234 0.65 2.81 -22.65
N ILE A 235 1.39 2.84 -23.76
CA ILE A 235 2.86 2.72 -23.73
C ILE A 235 3.49 3.84 -22.91
N LEU A 236 3.09 5.09 -23.15
CA LEU A 236 3.59 6.24 -22.40
C LEU A 236 3.30 6.10 -20.91
N LEU A 237 2.10 5.64 -20.55
CA LEU A 237 1.73 5.36 -19.17
C LEU A 237 2.60 4.24 -18.57
N MET A 238 2.85 3.15 -19.30
CA MET A 238 3.74 2.07 -18.84
C MET A 238 5.15 2.59 -18.58
N VAL A 239 5.72 3.36 -19.51
CA VAL A 239 7.06 3.97 -19.35
C VAL A 239 7.08 4.90 -18.13
N PHE A 240 6.04 5.71 -17.95
CA PHE A 240 5.90 6.60 -16.79
C PHE A 240 5.84 5.81 -15.48
N VAL A 241 5.02 4.76 -15.40
CA VAL A 241 4.87 3.92 -14.20
C VAL A 241 6.18 3.21 -13.87
N ILE A 242 6.85 2.62 -14.86
CA ILE A 242 8.14 1.94 -14.67
C ILE A 242 9.22 2.93 -14.22
N THR A 243 9.34 4.08 -14.88
CA THR A 243 10.32 5.12 -14.50
C THR A 243 10.07 5.61 -13.08
N ASN A 244 8.80 5.88 -12.73
CA ASN A 244 8.43 6.28 -11.38
C ASN A 244 8.77 5.19 -10.35
N ASP A 245 8.53 3.93 -10.68
CA ASP A 245 8.85 2.80 -9.81
C ASP A 245 10.35 2.71 -9.55
N ILE A 246 11.18 2.79 -10.59
CA ILE A 246 12.65 2.83 -10.46
C ILE A 246 13.10 4.01 -9.60
N LEU A 247 12.58 5.21 -9.88
CA LEU A 247 12.93 6.43 -9.12
C LEU A 247 12.58 6.31 -7.64
N LYS A 248 11.41 5.75 -7.31
CA LYS A 248 11.03 5.48 -5.92
C LYS A 248 12.01 4.52 -5.26
N GLN A 249 12.36 3.41 -5.91
CA GLN A 249 13.28 2.43 -5.33
C GLN A 249 14.68 3.02 -5.10
N VAL A 250 15.20 3.81 -6.05
CA VAL A 250 16.50 4.50 -5.87
C VAL A 250 16.44 5.52 -4.73
N SER A 251 15.32 6.24 -4.56
CA SER A 251 15.17 7.17 -3.44
C SER A 251 15.14 6.46 -2.08
N ILE A 252 14.50 5.29 -2.00
CA ILE A 252 14.48 4.44 -0.80
C ILE A 252 15.91 3.95 -0.49
N SER A 253 16.65 3.46 -1.49
CA SER A 253 18.04 3.02 -1.30
C SER A 253 18.99 4.15 -0.90
N ARG A 254 18.80 5.37 -1.41
CA ARG A 254 19.62 6.54 -1.01
C ARG A 254 19.31 7.04 0.40
N SER A 255 18.04 7.00 0.82
CA SER A 255 17.63 7.32 2.19
C SER A 255 18.18 6.32 3.21
N GLY A 256 18.42 5.05 2.84
CA GLY A 256 19.02 4.05 3.73
C GLY A 256 20.56 3.98 3.71
N GLY A 257 21.26 4.72 2.83
CA GLY A 257 22.71 4.57 2.60
C GLY A 257 23.59 5.71 3.13
N GLY A 258 23.01 6.67 3.85
CA GLY A 258 23.59 8.00 4.05
C GLY A 258 24.22 8.30 5.42
N SER A 259 24.85 7.37 6.13
CA SER A 259 25.78 7.71 7.22
C SER A 259 26.62 6.52 7.68
N ASN A 260 27.59 6.08 6.88
CA ASN A 260 28.69 5.24 7.36
C ASN A 260 29.98 5.65 6.64
N ALA A 261 30.46 6.86 6.91
CA ALA A 261 31.89 7.11 6.85
C ALA A 261 32.47 6.67 8.20
N PRO A 262 33.45 5.75 8.25
CA PRO A 262 34.08 5.41 9.51
C PRO A 262 34.79 6.66 10.03
N ALA A 263 34.36 7.17 11.18
CA ALA A 263 35.16 8.14 11.93
C ALA A 263 36.50 7.47 12.23
N ALA A 264 37.58 8.06 11.72
CA ALA A 264 38.94 7.63 12.03
C ALA A 264 39.09 7.55 13.55
N SER A 265 39.50 6.38 14.05
CA SER A 265 39.78 6.19 15.48
C SER A 265 40.85 7.20 15.91
N PRO A 266 40.65 7.94 17.01
CA PRO A 266 41.73 8.75 17.56
C PRO A 266 42.84 7.81 18.05
N ALA A 267 44.08 8.11 17.66
CA ALA A 267 45.26 7.37 18.07
C ALA A 267 45.36 7.33 19.62
N PRO A 268 45.86 6.22 20.21
CA PRO A 268 46.00 6.12 21.66
C PRO A 268 47.05 7.13 22.14
N ALA A 269 46.66 7.94 23.14
CA ALA A 269 47.57 8.83 23.84
C ALA A 269 48.72 8.01 24.46
N THR A 270 49.95 8.37 24.11
CA THR A 270 51.15 7.90 24.78
C THR A 270 51.16 8.38 26.23
N PRO A 271 51.38 7.50 27.22
CA PRO A 271 51.66 7.96 28.58
C PRO A 271 53.06 8.55 28.62
N GLY A 272 53.15 9.79 29.09
CA GLY A 272 54.39 10.56 29.13
C GLY A 272 55.49 9.94 30.00
N LYS A 273 56.73 10.14 29.55
CA LYS A 273 57.89 10.56 30.34
C LYS A 273 58.70 11.54 29.52
#